data_AF-A0A174L0Z1-F1
#
_entry.id   AF-A0A174L0Z1-F1
#
_cell.length_a   1.000
_cell.length_b   1.000
_cell.length_c   1.000
_cell.angle_alpha   90.00
_cell.angle_beta   90.00
_cell.angle_gamma   90.00
#
_symmetry.space_group_name_H-M   'P 1'
#
loop_
_entity.id
_entity.type
_entity.pdbx_description
1 polymer ?
#
loop_
_entity_poly.entity_id
_entity_poly.type
_entity_poly.pdbx_seq_one_letter_code
_entity_poly.pdbx_strand_id
1 'polypeptide(L)'
;MTFQKRNKKKILQIGIALVVCVCFIGGGTLFAMKKSEKAVKVAPVASMSNGGWYSESDIYDYAKVQAGASQDIYHDDTLTIKEIYVKSGDTVKIGDRLVAYDTTLAGLEQEMKQMEIQGIELNIQNQKAELEQLKNAKIVASVERSQDELRKMTAKGTRPGIIRTADAKKNEGENPDTSENPEQPETPENPEGPEKPSIGKPFPEELKDKIIYKEITKDAAPYNEDGDGTKEKPYRYLCAPGATVNAEFMLKMLEERAVCIFDVVDQEKEPTLLLYSWTLDGKTGQVIKPENPEQPETPEEPKIPDEPDNPGGYEEPDPGDADGMTREEQAKQIQEKEQKIKDLDLEKRTAQLELKKLDKKVNNGVVKSTVEGTVKSVLDEEEAKLENKPVISVTGKNGCYVIGGIAESSYDKLKEGMNVMVTSWNTGNSYEATITSIGNSPVESMKSSENPNMSYYPFTAVVEKDADLSSGEGVSISVDGLSGDSGNSIYLEQMFIREDGNRSYVYKKGKHGRLEKQYVEGGKNMYGSIEIVSGLTMEDEIAFPYGRNVKEGAKTKTVESLYDYN
;
A
#
# COMPACT_ATOMS: atom_id res chain seq x y z
N MET A 1 75.63 -57.77 57.77
CA MET A 1 74.31 -57.55 58.38
C MET A 1 73.29 -57.36 57.26
N THR A 2 72.47 -58.38 57.05
CA THR A 2 71.34 -58.43 56.11
C THR A 2 70.11 -57.75 56.73
N PHE A 3 69.14 -57.39 55.87
CA PHE A 3 67.83 -56.75 56.13
C PHE A 3 67.84 -55.21 56.14
N GLN A 4 66.96 -54.48 55.44
CA GLN A 4 65.62 -54.79 54.95
C GLN A 4 65.38 -54.22 53.53
N LYS A 5 65.22 -55.08 52.52
CA LYS A 5 64.81 -54.71 51.15
C LYS A 5 63.30 -54.88 50.93
N ARG A 6 62.47 -54.73 51.98
CA ARG A 6 61.07 -55.21 52.00
C ARG A 6 59.98 -54.14 51.91
N ASN A 7 60.30 -52.84 51.98
CA ASN A 7 59.27 -51.79 52.04
C ASN A 7 59.13 -50.92 50.77
N LYS A 8 60.13 -50.88 49.88
CA LYS A 8 60.03 -50.05 48.64
C LYS A 8 58.96 -50.54 47.67
N LYS A 9 58.76 -51.86 47.53
CA LYS A 9 57.70 -52.43 46.67
C LYS A 9 56.30 -52.13 47.21
N LYS A 10 56.11 -52.16 48.55
CA LYS A 10 54.82 -51.82 49.18
C LYS A 10 54.48 -50.34 49.04
N ILE A 11 55.47 -49.44 49.21
CA ILE A 11 55.27 -47.99 49.03
C ILE A 11 54.94 -47.66 47.57
N LEU A 12 55.61 -48.32 46.60
CA LEU A 12 55.32 -48.13 45.18
C LEU A 12 53.92 -48.67 44.81
N GLN A 13 53.51 -49.82 45.35
CA GLN A 13 52.17 -50.36 45.12
C GLN A 13 51.06 -49.49 45.73
N ILE A 14 51.28 -48.91 46.91
CA ILE A 14 50.33 -47.98 47.55
C ILE A 14 50.24 -46.67 46.75
N GLY A 15 51.37 -46.16 46.26
CA GLY A 15 51.40 -44.96 45.41
C GLY A 15 50.66 -45.15 44.08
N ILE A 16 50.86 -46.28 43.40
CA ILE A 16 50.14 -46.62 42.16
C ILE A 16 48.65 -46.82 42.45
N ALA A 17 48.27 -47.49 43.55
CA ALA A 17 46.87 -47.65 43.93
C ALA A 17 46.20 -46.30 44.25
N LEU A 18 46.90 -45.36 44.88
CA LEU A 18 46.40 -44.01 45.15
C LEU A 18 46.23 -43.20 43.86
N VAL A 19 47.19 -43.25 42.93
CA VAL A 19 47.08 -42.57 41.63
C VAL A 19 45.95 -43.16 40.79
N VAL A 20 45.80 -44.49 40.76
CA VAL A 20 44.69 -45.16 40.08
C VAL A 20 43.36 -44.78 40.72
N CYS A 21 43.24 -44.76 42.05
CA CYS A 21 42.02 -44.30 42.73
C CYS A 21 41.72 -42.82 42.44
N VAL A 22 42.71 -41.93 42.41
CA VAL A 22 42.50 -40.51 42.07
C VAL A 22 42.12 -40.34 40.60
N CYS A 23 42.68 -41.14 39.67
CA CYS A 23 42.28 -41.16 38.27
C CYS A 23 40.88 -41.77 38.06
N PHE A 24 40.48 -42.79 38.83
CA PHE A 24 39.15 -43.38 38.77
C PHE A 24 38.08 -42.45 39.40
N ILE A 25 38.42 -41.74 40.47
CA ILE A 25 37.51 -40.77 41.11
C ILE A 25 37.42 -39.51 40.25
N GLY A 26 38.54 -38.96 39.78
CA GLY A 26 38.57 -37.77 38.90
C GLY A 26 38.05 -38.02 37.49
N GLY A 27 38.36 -39.18 36.91
CA GLY A 27 37.81 -39.63 35.62
C GLY A 27 36.33 -40.03 35.74
N GLY A 28 35.93 -40.61 36.87
CA GLY A 28 34.55 -40.95 37.19
C GLY A 28 33.66 -39.72 37.38
N THR A 29 34.14 -38.66 38.04
CA THR A 29 33.41 -37.39 38.16
C THR A 29 33.34 -36.63 36.84
N LEU A 30 34.42 -36.59 36.05
CA LEU A 30 34.40 -35.99 34.70
C LEU A 30 33.51 -36.78 33.72
N PHE A 31 33.46 -38.11 33.81
CA PHE A 31 32.57 -38.94 32.99
C PHE A 31 31.11 -38.88 33.46
N ALA A 32 30.85 -38.80 34.76
CA ALA A 32 29.51 -38.60 35.31
C ALA A 32 28.95 -37.20 34.98
N MET A 33 29.79 -36.16 34.99
CA MET A 33 29.41 -34.81 34.54
C MET A 33 29.11 -34.77 33.03
N LYS A 34 29.68 -35.68 32.23
CA LYS A 34 29.36 -35.83 30.80
C LYS A 34 28.11 -36.69 30.52
N LYS A 35 27.54 -37.36 31.54
CA LYS A 35 26.46 -38.37 31.38
C LYS A 35 25.09 -37.97 31.95
N SER A 36 24.81 -36.69 32.24
CA SER A 36 23.45 -36.26 32.62
C SER A 36 23.02 -34.91 32.04
N GLU A 37 23.35 -34.61 30.79
CA GLU A 37 22.62 -33.56 30.08
C GLU A 37 21.18 -34.04 29.91
N LYS A 38 20.24 -33.48 30.69
CA LYS A 38 18.82 -33.76 30.56
C LYS A 38 18.40 -33.40 29.14
N ALA A 39 17.87 -34.36 28.40
CA ALA A 39 17.41 -34.15 27.04
C ALA A 39 16.29 -33.11 27.00
N VAL A 40 16.35 -32.17 26.06
CA VAL A 40 15.35 -31.13 25.86
C VAL A 40 14.14 -31.75 25.15
N LYS A 41 12.93 -31.49 25.65
CA LYS A 41 11.70 -31.95 25.00
C LYS A 41 11.52 -31.21 23.67
N VAL A 42 11.18 -31.95 22.62
CA VAL A 42 10.78 -31.42 21.31
C VAL A 42 9.44 -32.03 20.91
N ALA A 43 8.57 -31.29 20.23
CA ALA A 43 7.30 -31.79 19.70
C ALA A 43 7.14 -31.41 18.23
N PRO A 44 6.40 -32.21 17.43
CA PRO A 44 6.13 -31.90 16.03
C PRO A 44 5.45 -30.54 15.85
N VAL A 45 5.84 -29.77 14.83
CA VAL A 45 5.22 -28.47 14.51
C VAL A 45 3.72 -28.63 14.28
N ALA A 46 3.28 -29.73 13.65
CA ALA A 46 1.85 -30.03 13.50
C ALA A 46 1.06 -30.04 14.82
N SER A 47 1.70 -30.42 15.94
CA SER A 47 1.07 -30.42 17.27
C SER A 47 1.15 -29.07 17.99
N MET A 48 2.10 -28.21 17.58
CA MET A 48 2.37 -26.89 18.16
C MET A 48 1.77 -25.75 17.35
N SER A 49 1.40 -26.02 16.10
CA SER A 49 0.77 -25.06 15.23
C SER A 49 -0.70 -24.97 15.60
N ASN A 50 -1.12 -23.82 16.11
CA ASN A 50 -2.53 -23.50 16.19
C ASN A 50 -2.96 -23.17 14.75
N GLY A 51 -3.25 -24.20 13.94
CA GLY A 51 -3.68 -24.06 12.55
C GLY A 51 -4.69 -22.91 12.46
N GLY A 52 -4.47 -21.95 11.58
CA GLY A 52 -4.97 -20.57 11.71
C GLY A 52 -6.47 -20.40 11.84
N TRP A 53 -7.04 -20.74 13.01
CA TRP A 53 -8.43 -20.54 13.43
C TRP A 53 -8.84 -19.06 13.43
N TYR A 54 -7.88 -18.16 13.14
CA TYR A 54 -8.03 -16.71 13.13
C TYR A 54 -7.68 -16.08 11.78
N SER A 55 -7.56 -16.87 10.70
CA SER A 55 -7.50 -16.23 9.38
C SER A 55 -8.89 -15.78 8.99
N GLU A 56 -9.07 -14.46 8.94
CA GLU A 56 -10.25 -13.80 8.38
C GLU A 56 -10.47 -14.39 6.99
N SER A 57 -11.53 -15.18 6.83
CA SER A 57 -11.88 -15.77 5.56
C SER A 57 -12.38 -14.66 4.66
N ASP A 58 -11.72 -14.45 3.52
CA ASP A 58 -12.25 -13.57 2.47
C ASP A 58 -13.48 -14.21 1.80
N ILE A 59 -13.75 -15.49 2.09
CA ILE A 59 -14.89 -16.25 1.57
C ILE A 59 -15.98 -16.37 2.66
N TYR A 60 -17.19 -15.95 2.32
CA TYR A 60 -18.40 -16.39 3.00
C TYR A 60 -18.70 -17.83 2.55
N ASP A 61 -18.31 -18.78 3.40
CA ASP A 61 -18.20 -20.20 3.09
C ASP A 61 -19.50 -20.98 3.32
N TYR A 62 -20.44 -20.45 4.09
CA TYR A 62 -21.73 -21.07 4.37
C TYR A 62 -22.69 -20.97 3.18
N ALA A 63 -22.97 -22.09 2.51
CA ALA A 63 -23.92 -22.14 1.41
C ALA A 63 -24.93 -23.27 1.55
N LYS A 64 -26.02 -23.18 0.78
CA LYS A 64 -26.97 -24.28 0.59
C LYS A 64 -26.95 -24.75 -0.85
N VAL A 65 -27.02 -26.06 -1.06
CA VAL A 65 -27.17 -26.65 -2.39
C VAL A 65 -28.55 -26.28 -2.94
N GLN A 66 -28.59 -25.76 -4.15
CA GLN A 66 -29.84 -25.47 -4.86
C GLN A 66 -30.00 -26.44 -6.03
N ALA A 67 -31.08 -27.24 -6.03
CA ALA A 67 -31.48 -27.99 -7.21
C ALA A 67 -32.19 -27.05 -8.19
N GLY A 68 -31.45 -26.62 -9.22
CA GLY A 68 -31.88 -25.56 -10.12
C GLY A 68 -31.65 -24.18 -9.49
N ALA A 69 -30.54 -23.54 -9.83
CA ALA A 69 -30.28 -22.18 -9.39
C ALA A 69 -31.22 -21.19 -10.07
N SER A 70 -31.71 -20.21 -9.33
CA SER A 70 -32.34 -19.02 -9.90
C SER A 70 -31.32 -17.89 -9.91
N GLN A 71 -31.24 -17.16 -11.01
CA GLN A 71 -30.54 -15.88 -11.05
C GLN A 71 -31.58 -14.78 -11.03
N ASP A 72 -31.59 -14.02 -9.95
CA ASP A 72 -32.48 -12.87 -9.77
C ASP A 72 -31.63 -11.59 -9.83
N ILE A 73 -31.97 -10.72 -10.77
CA ILE A 73 -31.32 -9.42 -10.96
C ILE A 73 -32.27 -8.36 -10.40
N TYR A 74 -31.83 -7.65 -9.37
CA TYR A 74 -32.57 -6.57 -8.75
C TYR A 74 -32.21 -5.22 -9.37
N HIS A 75 -33.07 -4.22 -9.17
CA HIS A 75 -32.75 -2.83 -9.49
C HIS A 75 -31.54 -2.36 -8.64
N ASP A 76 -30.69 -1.54 -9.23
CA ASP A 76 -29.56 -0.90 -8.57
C ASP A 76 -29.87 0.60 -8.46
N ASP A 77 -29.94 1.14 -7.25
CA ASP A 77 -30.27 2.56 -7.04
C ASP A 77 -29.23 3.53 -7.63
N THR A 78 -28.07 3.04 -8.06
CA THR A 78 -26.96 3.85 -8.58
C THR A 78 -26.79 3.78 -10.09
N LEU A 79 -27.56 2.94 -10.78
CA LEU A 79 -27.46 2.66 -12.21
C LEU A 79 -28.85 2.53 -12.85
N THR A 80 -29.07 3.23 -13.95
CA THR A 80 -30.32 3.13 -14.73
C THR A 80 -30.21 2.04 -15.79
N ILE A 81 -31.28 1.28 -16.03
CA ILE A 81 -31.29 0.26 -17.09
C ILE A 81 -31.30 0.93 -18.47
N LYS A 82 -30.33 0.58 -19.31
CA LYS A 82 -30.25 1.03 -20.71
C LYS A 82 -31.02 0.11 -21.64
N GLU A 83 -30.88 -1.20 -21.47
CA GLU A 83 -31.47 -2.20 -22.36
C GLU A 83 -31.63 -3.54 -21.67
N ILE A 84 -32.79 -4.19 -21.85
CA ILE A 84 -33.02 -5.59 -21.45
C ILE A 84 -32.96 -6.47 -22.71
N TYR A 85 -32.12 -7.51 -22.68
CA TYR A 85 -31.86 -8.38 -23.83
C TYR A 85 -32.78 -9.60 -23.93
N VAL A 86 -33.53 -9.90 -22.88
CA VAL A 86 -34.33 -11.12 -22.75
C VAL A 86 -35.79 -10.82 -22.46
N LYS A 87 -36.66 -11.80 -22.73
CA LYS A 87 -38.09 -11.77 -22.42
C LYS A 87 -38.48 -13.00 -21.62
N SER A 88 -39.60 -12.91 -20.90
CA SER A 88 -40.16 -14.07 -20.21
C SER A 88 -40.41 -15.23 -21.20
N GLY A 89 -39.94 -16.42 -20.85
CA GLY A 89 -39.98 -17.63 -21.68
C GLY A 89 -38.72 -17.89 -22.50
N ASP A 90 -37.80 -16.94 -22.62
CA ASP A 90 -36.56 -17.15 -23.39
C ASP A 90 -35.65 -18.20 -22.71
N THR A 91 -34.92 -18.96 -23.52
CA THR A 91 -33.88 -19.87 -23.02
C THR A 91 -32.53 -19.16 -23.09
N VAL A 92 -31.78 -19.20 -22.00
CA VAL A 92 -30.47 -18.55 -21.88
C VAL A 92 -29.41 -19.58 -21.47
N LYS A 93 -28.18 -19.37 -21.95
CA LYS A 93 -26.98 -20.09 -21.54
C LYS A 93 -26.13 -19.21 -20.64
N ILE A 94 -25.24 -19.86 -19.88
CA ILE A 94 -24.22 -19.15 -19.10
C ILE A 94 -23.42 -18.22 -20.03
N GLY A 95 -23.33 -16.95 -19.65
CA GLY A 95 -22.67 -15.88 -20.41
C GLY A 95 -23.58 -15.06 -21.32
N ASP A 96 -24.84 -15.47 -21.56
CA ASP A 96 -25.78 -14.69 -22.37
C ASP A 96 -26.11 -13.36 -21.68
N ARG A 97 -26.16 -12.25 -22.42
CA ARG A 97 -26.48 -10.93 -21.86
C ARG A 97 -27.93 -10.90 -21.42
N LEU A 98 -28.20 -10.42 -20.21
CA LEU A 98 -29.56 -10.30 -19.66
C LEU A 98 -30.03 -8.84 -19.65
N VAL A 99 -29.21 -7.95 -19.09
CA VAL A 99 -29.48 -6.50 -19.00
C VAL A 99 -28.18 -5.71 -19.12
N ALA A 100 -28.27 -4.53 -19.74
CA ALA A 100 -27.24 -3.51 -19.72
C ALA A 100 -27.74 -2.26 -18.99
N TYR A 101 -26.90 -1.70 -18.14
CA TYR A 101 -27.08 -0.42 -17.49
C TYR A 101 -26.44 0.71 -18.30
N ASP A 102 -26.91 1.94 -18.11
CA ASP A 102 -26.28 3.12 -18.66
C ASP A 102 -25.04 3.48 -17.83
N THR A 103 -23.88 3.03 -18.29
CA THR A 103 -22.59 3.35 -17.69
C THR A 103 -21.95 4.59 -18.27
N THR A 104 -22.65 5.39 -19.08
CA THR A 104 -22.05 6.56 -19.77
C THR A 104 -21.45 7.54 -18.75
N LEU A 105 -22.21 7.88 -17.72
CA LEU A 105 -21.73 8.77 -16.65
C LEU A 105 -20.58 8.15 -15.86
N ALA A 106 -20.71 6.87 -15.47
CA ALA A 106 -19.66 6.17 -14.71
C ALA A 106 -18.35 6.02 -15.52
N GLY A 107 -18.45 5.80 -16.84
CA GLY A 107 -17.32 5.76 -17.76
C GLY A 107 -16.66 7.12 -17.90
N LEU A 108 -17.46 8.19 -17.94
CA LEU A 108 -16.93 9.54 -17.98
C LEU A 108 -16.23 9.92 -16.66
N GLU A 109 -16.83 9.59 -15.51
CA GLU A 109 -16.20 9.72 -14.19
C GLU A 109 -14.89 8.94 -14.10
N GLN A 110 -14.84 7.73 -14.69
CA GLN A 110 -13.62 6.92 -14.76
C GLN A 110 -12.52 7.63 -15.56
N GLU A 111 -12.84 8.14 -16.75
CA GLU A 111 -11.89 8.89 -17.59
C GLU A 111 -11.43 10.17 -16.89
N MET A 112 -12.34 10.88 -16.23
CA MET A 112 -12.03 12.06 -15.44
C MET A 112 -11.07 11.77 -14.29
N LYS A 113 -11.31 10.69 -13.56
CA LYS A 113 -10.45 10.26 -12.46
C LYS A 113 -9.05 9.87 -12.96
N GLN A 114 -8.93 9.34 -14.18
CA GLN A 114 -7.61 9.13 -14.81
C GLN A 114 -6.90 10.45 -15.12
N MET A 115 -7.62 11.47 -15.58
CA MET A 115 -7.03 12.80 -15.84
C MET A 115 -6.57 13.49 -14.55
N GLU A 116 -7.32 13.33 -13.47
CA GLU A 116 -6.95 13.78 -12.12
C GLU A 116 -5.63 13.12 -11.67
N ILE A 117 -5.53 11.79 -11.77
CA ILE A 117 -4.30 11.03 -11.44
C ILE A 117 -3.12 11.50 -12.29
N GLN A 118 -3.32 11.71 -13.59
CA GLN A 118 -2.28 12.19 -14.49
C GLN A 118 -1.78 13.59 -14.09
N GLY A 119 -2.68 14.48 -13.68
CA GLY A 119 -2.33 15.81 -13.19
C GLY A 119 -1.53 15.79 -11.91
N ILE A 120 -1.94 14.95 -10.96
CA ILE A 120 -1.19 14.74 -9.71
C ILE A 120 0.21 14.19 -10.02
N GLU A 121 0.32 13.23 -10.94
CA GLU A 121 1.60 12.63 -11.32
C GLU A 121 2.56 13.63 -11.98
N LEU A 122 2.07 14.47 -12.91
CA LEU A 122 2.87 15.53 -13.52
C LEU A 122 3.32 16.57 -12.48
N ASN A 123 2.46 16.90 -11.51
CA ASN A 123 2.83 17.80 -10.42
C ASN A 123 3.91 17.19 -9.50
N ILE A 124 3.80 15.90 -9.16
CA ILE A 124 4.85 15.19 -8.42
C ILE A 124 6.18 15.24 -9.17
N GLN A 125 6.17 15.03 -10.50
CA GLN A 125 7.37 15.11 -11.33
C GLN A 125 7.98 16.52 -11.30
N ASN A 126 7.15 17.56 -11.44
CA ASN A 126 7.59 18.95 -11.36
C ASN A 126 8.23 19.27 -9.98
N GLN A 127 7.55 18.92 -8.89
CA GLN A 127 8.07 19.13 -7.53
C GLN A 127 9.37 18.37 -7.25
N LYS A 128 9.54 17.17 -7.83
CA LYS A 128 10.79 16.41 -7.75
C LYS A 128 11.93 17.08 -8.52
N ALA A 129 11.66 17.61 -9.73
CA ALA A 129 12.65 18.33 -10.50
C ALA A 129 13.13 19.59 -9.74
N GLU A 130 12.21 20.37 -9.18
CA GLU A 130 12.54 21.54 -8.36
C GLU A 130 13.31 21.16 -7.09
N LEU A 131 12.96 20.04 -6.45
CA LEU A 131 13.65 19.55 -5.26
C LEU A 131 15.10 19.15 -5.57
N GLU A 132 15.35 18.47 -6.68
CA GLU A 132 16.70 18.11 -7.13
C GLU A 132 17.55 19.36 -7.39
N GLN A 133 16.96 20.39 -8.02
CA GLN A 133 17.66 21.66 -8.18
C GLN A 133 17.97 22.35 -6.85
N LEU A 134 17.01 22.40 -5.93
CA LEU A 134 17.25 22.96 -4.59
C LEU A 134 18.35 22.21 -3.84
N LYS A 135 18.48 20.89 -4.02
CA LYS A 135 19.55 20.09 -3.43
C LYS A 135 20.92 20.39 -4.06
N ASN A 136 20.94 20.70 -5.35
CA ASN A 136 22.17 20.99 -6.12
C ASN A 136 22.57 22.48 -6.11
N ALA A 137 21.72 23.38 -5.60
CA ALA A 137 22.00 24.81 -5.52
C ALA A 137 23.17 25.12 -4.56
N LYS A 138 24.10 25.96 -5.03
CA LYS A 138 25.36 26.31 -4.35
C LYS A 138 25.07 27.18 -3.12
N ILE A 139 25.52 26.74 -1.94
CA ILE A 139 25.29 27.42 -0.66
C ILE A 139 26.17 28.68 -0.54
N VAL A 140 25.58 29.85 -0.28
CA VAL A 140 26.33 31.01 0.25
C VAL A 140 26.46 30.85 1.77
N ALA A 141 27.68 30.67 2.25
CA ALA A 141 27.98 30.61 3.67
C ALA A 141 27.83 32.00 4.28
N SER A 142 26.63 32.37 4.73
CA SER A 142 26.46 33.55 5.57
C SER A 142 26.84 33.21 7.02
N VAL A 143 27.85 33.93 7.52
CA VAL A 143 28.25 34.12 8.92
C VAL A 143 29.10 33.00 9.57
N GLU A 144 30.36 32.87 9.13
CA GLU A 144 31.49 32.45 10.00
C GLU A 144 32.49 33.60 10.27
N ARG A 145 32.05 34.87 10.15
CA ARG A 145 32.96 36.03 10.26
C ARG A 145 33.07 36.68 11.64
N SER A 146 32.52 36.10 12.71
CA SER A 146 32.55 36.70 14.05
C SER A 146 33.42 36.00 15.10
N GLN A 147 34.14 34.91 14.77
CA GLN A 147 35.11 34.30 15.70
C GLN A 147 36.58 34.53 15.33
N ASP A 148 36.89 34.77 14.05
CA ASP A 148 38.29 34.89 13.59
C ASP A 148 38.87 36.32 13.75
N GLU A 149 38.02 37.35 13.68
CA GLU A 149 38.36 38.74 14.05
C GLU A 149 38.60 38.89 15.57
N LEU A 150 37.85 38.15 16.41
CA LEU A 150 38.03 38.17 17.88
C LEU A 150 39.35 37.49 18.31
N ARG A 151 39.81 36.48 17.55
CA ARG A 151 41.10 35.80 17.79
C ARG A 151 42.30 36.67 17.39
N LYS A 152 42.17 37.53 16.38
CA LYS A 152 43.25 38.42 15.95
C LYS A 152 43.45 39.64 16.86
N MET A 153 42.42 40.08 17.58
CA MET A 153 42.55 41.18 18.56
C MET A 153 43.12 40.78 19.93
N THR A 154 43.21 39.49 20.25
CA THR A 154 43.73 39.01 21.55
C THR A 154 45.23 38.66 21.56
N ALA A 155 45.94 38.82 20.44
CA ALA A 155 47.35 38.47 20.28
C ALA A 155 48.35 39.64 20.40
N LYS A 156 47.98 40.79 20.96
CA LYS A 156 48.94 41.84 21.37
C LYS A 156 48.66 42.31 22.79
N GLY A 157 49.39 41.74 23.75
CA GLY A 157 49.28 42.09 25.16
C GLY A 157 49.91 43.45 25.49
N THR A 158 49.26 44.22 26.37
CA THR A 158 49.90 45.09 27.39
C THR A 158 48.89 45.27 28.55
N ARG A 159 49.36 45.15 29.79
CA ARG A 159 48.61 45.10 31.07
C ARG A 159 48.12 46.50 31.56
N PRO A 160 47.60 46.66 32.80
CA PRO A 160 46.22 46.49 33.25
C PRO A 160 45.62 47.78 33.86
N GLY A 161 44.29 47.89 34.02
CA GLY A 161 43.65 49.04 34.68
C GLY A 161 42.32 48.68 35.33
N ILE A 162 42.27 48.85 36.65
CA ILE A 162 41.18 48.57 37.58
C ILE A 162 40.11 49.68 37.46
N ILE A 163 38.82 49.37 37.72
CA ILE A 163 37.85 50.10 38.59
C ILE A 163 36.38 50.07 38.08
N ARG A 164 35.53 49.43 38.90
CA ARG A 164 34.14 49.73 39.36
C ARG A 164 32.96 49.89 38.38
N THR A 165 32.01 48.96 38.53
CA THR A 165 30.58 49.13 38.89
C THR A 165 29.94 50.52 38.77
N ALA A 166 28.81 50.63 38.04
CA ALA A 166 27.44 50.70 38.61
C ALA A 166 26.43 51.39 37.67
N ASP A 167 25.15 51.01 37.84
CA ASP A 167 23.91 51.77 37.62
C ASP A 167 23.28 51.91 36.22
N ALA A 168 22.36 50.99 35.96
CA ALA A 168 20.91 51.16 35.89
C ALA A 168 20.26 52.52 35.49
N LYS A 169 19.20 52.35 34.68
CA LYS A 169 17.90 53.08 34.58
C LYS A 169 17.67 54.07 33.41
N LYS A 170 16.82 53.58 32.49
CA LYS A 170 15.40 53.95 32.24
C LYS A 170 15.05 55.23 31.45
N ASN A 171 13.97 55.03 30.67
CA ASN A 171 12.95 55.95 30.13
C ASN A 171 13.23 56.54 28.75
N GLU A 172 12.46 56.13 27.72
CA GLU A 172 11.08 56.52 27.36
C GLU A 172 11.05 57.89 26.66
N GLY A 173 10.46 57.94 25.47
CA GLY A 173 10.00 59.20 24.90
C GLY A 173 9.96 59.27 23.38
N GLU A 174 8.76 59.03 22.84
CA GLU A 174 8.14 59.85 21.78
C GLU A 174 8.62 59.73 20.32
N ASN A 175 7.69 59.20 19.52
CA ASN A 175 7.51 59.49 18.10
C ASN A 175 6.73 60.82 17.98
N PRO A 176 6.98 61.67 16.98
CA PRO A 176 6.01 61.72 15.88
C PRO A 176 6.62 61.98 14.49
N ASP A 177 6.13 61.20 13.53
CA ASP A 177 5.64 61.57 12.19
C ASP A 177 6.09 62.92 11.57
N THR A 178 6.81 62.87 10.44
CA THR A 178 6.47 63.64 9.23
C THR A 178 7.43 63.34 8.06
N SER A 179 6.81 63.16 6.88
CA SER A 179 7.19 63.75 5.58
C SER A 179 8.19 63.05 4.65
N GLU A 180 7.69 62.88 3.42
CA GLU A 180 8.38 62.98 2.11
C GLU A 180 9.13 61.76 1.53
N ASN A 181 8.43 61.14 0.57
CA ASN A 181 8.97 60.48 -0.61
C ASN A 181 9.85 61.45 -1.43
N PRO A 182 11.00 60.99 -1.94
CA PRO A 182 11.19 61.11 -3.39
C PRO A 182 11.87 59.89 -4.05
N GLU A 183 11.31 59.53 -5.20
CA GLU A 183 11.94 59.04 -6.43
C GLU A 183 12.80 57.75 -6.39
N GLN A 184 12.14 56.70 -6.89
CA GLN A 184 12.67 55.54 -7.60
C GLN A 184 13.80 55.88 -8.59
N PRO A 185 14.92 55.13 -8.56
CA PRO A 185 15.73 54.89 -9.74
C PRO A 185 15.33 53.56 -10.39
N GLU A 186 15.40 53.56 -11.71
CA GLU A 186 15.04 52.50 -12.66
C GLU A 186 15.66 51.14 -12.31
N THR A 187 14.85 50.08 -12.42
CA THR A 187 15.28 48.68 -12.31
C THR A 187 16.17 48.33 -13.51
N PRO A 188 17.44 47.94 -13.32
CA PRO A 188 18.24 47.38 -14.41
C PRO A 188 17.68 46.00 -14.77
N GLU A 189 17.73 45.66 -16.06
CA GLU A 189 17.35 44.35 -16.59
C GLU A 189 17.98 43.22 -15.76
N ASN A 190 17.11 42.34 -15.25
CA ASN A 190 17.48 41.14 -14.51
C ASN A 190 18.29 40.21 -15.44
N PRO A 191 19.53 39.80 -15.08
CA PRO A 191 20.24 38.80 -15.85
C PRO A 191 19.49 37.47 -15.76
N GLU A 192 19.30 36.80 -16.90
CA GLU A 192 18.64 35.50 -17.01
C GLU A 192 19.19 34.52 -15.96
N GLY A 193 18.38 34.26 -14.93
CA GLY A 193 18.60 33.16 -13.99
C GLY A 193 18.55 31.82 -14.73
N PRO A 194 19.20 30.77 -14.19
CA PRO A 194 19.29 29.47 -14.85
C PRO A 194 17.88 28.98 -15.22
N GLU A 195 17.68 28.64 -16.50
CA GLU A 195 16.39 28.20 -17.05
C GLU A 195 15.81 27.07 -16.18
N LYS A 196 14.60 27.29 -15.66
CA LYS A 196 13.86 26.27 -14.91
C LYS A 196 13.58 25.08 -15.83
N PRO A 197 14.02 23.85 -15.53
CA PRO A 197 13.58 22.65 -16.22
C PRO A 197 12.11 22.48 -15.87
N SER A 198 11.25 22.92 -16.78
CA SER A 198 9.83 23.03 -16.55
C SER A 198 9.11 22.01 -17.42
N ILE A 199 8.39 21.10 -16.77
CA ILE A 199 7.40 20.28 -17.46
C ILE A 199 6.24 21.24 -17.76
N GLY A 200 5.97 21.52 -19.04
CA GLY A 200 4.93 22.46 -19.46
C GLY A 200 5.46 23.78 -20.00
N LYS A 201 4.54 24.63 -20.47
CA LYS A 201 4.85 25.91 -21.12
C LYS A 201 4.74 27.06 -20.11
N PRO A 202 5.45 28.19 -20.29
CA PRO A 202 5.27 29.37 -19.45
C PRO A 202 3.79 29.78 -19.37
N PHE A 203 3.34 30.09 -18.16
CA PHE A 203 1.95 30.48 -17.93
C PHE A 203 1.64 31.85 -18.60
N PRO A 204 0.59 31.95 -19.44
CA PRO A 204 0.27 33.20 -20.14
C PRO A 204 -0.08 34.35 -19.19
N GLU A 205 0.49 35.54 -19.41
CA GLU A 205 0.26 36.69 -18.52
C GLU A 205 -1.20 37.15 -18.47
N GLU A 206 -1.90 37.05 -19.60
CA GLU A 206 -3.32 37.39 -19.75
C GLU A 206 -4.26 36.53 -18.90
N LEU A 207 -3.76 35.42 -18.35
CA LEU A 207 -4.52 34.48 -17.55
C LEU A 207 -4.27 34.62 -16.03
N LYS A 208 -3.36 35.51 -15.59
CA LYS A 208 -2.97 35.67 -14.17
C LYS A 208 -4.13 36.02 -13.23
N ASP A 209 -5.14 36.74 -13.72
CA ASP A 209 -6.31 37.16 -12.93
C ASP A 209 -7.53 36.23 -13.07
N LYS A 210 -7.38 35.12 -13.80
CA LYS A 210 -8.48 34.17 -14.06
C LYS A 210 -8.60 33.15 -12.92
N ILE A 211 -9.82 32.66 -12.70
CA ILE A 211 -10.11 31.69 -11.64
C ILE A 211 -9.49 30.34 -11.99
N ILE A 212 -8.71 29.78 -11.06
CA ILE A 212 -8.14 28.44 -11.17
C ILE A 212 -8.96 27.50 -10.28
N TYR A 213 -9.61 26.52 -10.89
CA TYR A 213 -10.53 25.62 -10.21
C TYR A 213 -9.81 24.39 -9.66
N LYS A 214 -10.07 24.07 -8.38
CA LYS A 214 -9.78 22.74 -7.80
C LYS A 214 -10.90 21.73 -8.06
N GLU A 215 -12.11 22.23 -8.23
CA GLU A 215 -13.27 21.44 -8.61
C GLU A 215 -14.08 22.25 -9.62
N ILE A 216 -14.35 21.65 -10.77
CA ILE A 216 -15.26 22.21 -11.77
C ILE A 216 -16.67 21.79 -11.40
N THR A 217 -17.47 22.75 -10.93
CA THR A 217 -18.88 22.57 -10.61
C THR A 217 -19.76 23.07 -11.76
N LYS A 218 -21.06 22.78 -11.68
CA LYS A 218 -22.06 23.19 -12.69
C LYS A 218 -22.07 24.70 -13.01
N ASP A 219 -21.66 25.52 -12.04
CA ASP A 219 -21.64 26.98 -12.11
C ASP A 219 -20.27 27.54 -12.54
N ALA A 220 -19.29 26.69 -12.85
CA ALA A 220 -17.99 27.13 -13.33
C ALA A 220 -18.12 27.91 -14.64
N ALA A 221 -17.42 29.04 -14.71
CA ALA A 221 -17.43 29.92 -15.88
C ALA A 221 -16.14 29.72 -16.70
N PRO A 222 -16.23 29.60 -18.04
CA PRO A 222 -15.05 29.55 -18.88
C PRO A 222 -14.30 30.89 -18.83
N TYR A 223 -12.98 30.86 -18.93
CA TYR A 223 -12.17 32.09 -18.92
C TYR A 223 -12.17 32.82 -20.26
N ASN A 224 -12.48 32.12 -21.35
CA ASN A 224 -12.54 32.66 -22.70
C ASN A 224 -13.96 33.18 -23.02
N GLU A 225 -14.07 34.48 -23.28
CA GLU A 225 -15.36 35.15 -23.51
C GLU A 225 -16.00 34.80 -24.86
N ASP A 226 -15.19 34.36 -25.83
CA ASP A 226 -15.64 34.01 -27.18
C ASP A 226 -16.02 32.53 -27.33
N GLY A 227 -15.87 31.72 -26.27
CA GLY A 227 -16.26 30.32 -26.25
C GLY A 227 -17.77 30.16 -26.38
N ASP A 228 -18.22 29.28 -27.29
CA ASP A 228 -19.63 28.94 -27.48
C ASP A 228 -19.90 27.43 -27.31
N GLY A 229 -18.88 26.67 -26.89
CA GLY A 229 -18.97 25.23 -26.70
C GLY A 229 -18.88 24.42 -28.00
N THR A 230 -18.55 25.04 -29.14
CA THR A 230 -18.27 24.30 -30.37
C THR A 230 -16.84 23.75 -30.40
N LYS A 231 -16.53 22.89 -31.39
CA LYS A 231 -15.16 22.35 -31.54
C LYS A 231 -14.18 23.45 -31.94
N GLU A 232 -14.67 24.44 -32.69
CA GLU A 232 -13.94 25.60 -33.16
C GLU A 232 -13.73 26.63 -32.04
N LYS A 233 -14.70 26.77 -31.12
CA LYS A 233 -14.68 27.71 -29.99
C LYS A 233 -15.10 27.02 -28.69
N PRO A 234 -14.27 26.11 -28.16
CA PRO A 234 -14.60 25.37 -26.95
C PRO A 234 -14.63 26.30 -25.73
N TYR A 235 -15.37 25.89 -24.70
CA TYR A 235 -15.26 26.50 -23.38
C TYR A 235 -13.92 26.11 -22.75
N ARG A 236 -13.18 27.08 -22.18
CA ARG A 236 -11.87 26.83 -21.58
C ARG A 236 -11.86 27.15 -20.10
N TYR A 237 -11.31 26.26 -19.30
CA TYR A 237 -11.24 26.38 -17.85
C TYR A 237 -9.79 26.22 -17.37
N LEU A 238 -9.37 27.02 -16.40
CA LEU A 238 -8.09 26.82 -15.72
C LEU A 238 -8.28 25.91 -14.52
N CYS A 239 -7.43 24.91 -14.40
CA CYS A 239 -7.53 23.86 -13.40
C CYS A 239 -6.22 23.76 -12.61
N ALA A 240 -6.35 23.65 -11.28
CA ALA A 240 -5.23 23.27 -10.44
C ALA A 240 -4.80 21.81 -10.74
N PRO A 241 -3.56 21.41 -10.41
CA PRO A 241 -3.19 20.00 -10.46
C PRO A 241 -4.13 19.15 -9.60
N GLY A 242 -4.59 18.01 -10.14
CA GLY A 242 -5.54 17.14 -9.44
C GLY A 242 -6.96 17.69 -9.37
N ALA A 243 -7.31 18.71 -10.17
CA ALA A 243 -8.66 19.23 -10.17
C ALA A 243 -9.69 18.16 -10.58
N THR A 244 -10.79 18.11 -9.84
CA THR A 244 -11.93 17.22 -10.11
C THR A 244 -12.96 17.92 -11.01
N VAL A 245 -13.75 17.13 -11.73
CA VAL A 245 -14.91 17.64 -12.47
C VAL A 245 -16.15 16.93 -11.99
N ASN A 246 -17.14 17.71 -11.55
CA ASN A 246 -18.34 17.19 -10.93
C ASN A 246 -19.28 16.52 -11.96
N ALA A 247 -19.96 15.45 -11.56
CA ALA A 247 -20.93 14.74 -12.37
C ALA A 247 -22.02 15.66 -12.95
N GLU A 248 -22.51 16.62 -12.17
CA GLU A 248 -23.54 17.56 -12.64
C GLU A 248 -23.06 18.47 -13.77
N PHE A 249 -21.78 18.87 -13.73
CA PHE A 249 -21.17 19.64 -14.81
C PHE A 249 -21.06 18.79 -16.08
N MET A 250 -20.60 17.55 -15.93
CA MET A 250 -20.45 16.63 -17.05
C MET A 250 -21.79 16.36 -17.75
N LEU A 251 -22.84 16.08 -16.97
CA LEU A 251 -24.19 15.88 -17.50
C LEU A 251 -24.68 17.10 -18.27
N LYS A 252 -24.49 18.31 -17.74
CA LYS A 252 -24.83 19.55 -18.43
C LYS A 252 -24.11 19.67 -19.79
N MET A 253 -22.81 19.39 -19.84
CA MET A 253 -22.04 19.48 -21.09
C MET A 253 -22.48 18.43 -22.13
N LEU A 254 -22.89 17.24 -21.69
CA LEU A 254 -23.45 16.20 -22.56
C LEU A 254 -24.83 16.61 -23.11
N GLU A 255 -25.69 17.19 -22.27
CA GLU A 255 -27.01 17.71 -22.67
C GLU A 255 -26.89 18.86 -23.67
N GLU A 256 -25.97 19.79 -23.42
CA GLU A 256 -25.69 20.94 -24.28
C GLU A 256 -24.85 20.57 -25.52
N ARG A 257 -24.29 19.36 -25.56
CA ARG A 257 -23.35 18.88 -26.59
C ARG A 257 -22.15 19.82 -26.78
N ALA A 258 -21.68 20.39 -25.67
CA ALA A 258 -20.60 21.37 -25.64
C ALA A 258 -19.22 20.71 -25.55
N VAL A 259 -18.22 21.34 -26.15
CA VAL A 259 -16.81 20.94 -26.07
C VAL A 259 -16.10 21.84 -25.06
N CYS A 260 -15.44 21.22 -24.08
CA CYS A 260 -14.70 21.91 -23.03
C CYS A 260 -13.22 21.50 -23.05
N ILE A 261 -12.32 22.46 -22.89
CA ILE A 261 -10.89 22.24 -22.69
C ILE A 261 -10.53 22.68 -21.27
N PHE A 262 -9.80 21.81 -20.57
CA PHE A 262 -9.30 22.06 -19.23
C PHE A 262 -7.80 22.23 -19.31
N ASP A 263 -7.33 23.43 -19.02
CA ASP A 263 -5.95 23.86 -19.03
C ASP A 263 -5.39 23.73 -17.60
N VAL A 264 -4.50 22.76 -17.37
CA VAL A 264 -3.99 22.40 -16.04
C VAL A 264 -2.67 23.12 -15.77
N VAL A 265 -2.61 23.88 -14.68
CA VAL A 265 -1.41 24.63 -14.26
C VAL A 265 -0.56 23.86 -13.26
N ASP A 266 0.63 24.37 -12.93
CA ASP A 266 1.54 23.81 -11.92
C ASP A 266 1.10 24.07 -10.48
N GLN A 267 0.46 25.21 -10.22
CA GLN A 267 -0.02 25.58 -8.89
C GLN A 267 -1.19 26.57 -8.93
N GLU A 268 -2.04 26.50 -7.90
CA GLU A 268 -3.22 27.36 -7.77
C GLU A 268 -2.86 28.83 -7.48
N LYS A 269 -1.84 29.06 -6.65
CA LYS A 269 -1.41 30.41 -6.29
C LYS A 269 -0.20 30.77 -7.14
N GLU A 270 -0.31 31.84 -7.91
CA GLU A 270 0.78 32.35 -8.76
C GLU A 270 1.30 31.25 -9.72
N PRO A 271 0.46 30.72 -10.62
CA PRO A 271 0.87 29.70 -11.59
C PRO A 271 2.05 30.20 -12.42
N THR A 272 3.04 29.33 -12.63
CA THR A 272 4.20 29.65 -13.47
C THR A 272 4.23 28.86 -14.76
N LEU A 273 3.54 27.72 -14.79
CA LEU A 273 3.52 26.82 -15.94
C LEU A 273 2.10 26.33 -16.25
N LEU A 274 1.80 26.24 -17.54
CA LEU A 274 0.71 25.43 -18.09
C LEU A 274 1.26 24.04 -18.41
N LEU A 275 0.85 23.04 -17.62
CA LEU A 275 1.38 21.68 -17.71
C LEU A 275 0.85 20.93 -18.93
N TYR A 276 -0.48 20.87 -19.08
CA TYR A 276 -1.15 20.17 -20.17
C TYR A 276 -2.61 20.62 -20.29
N SER A 277 -3.23 20.25 -21.41
CA SER A 277 -4.66 20.46 -21.63
C SER A 277 -5.33 19.16 -22.04
N TRP A 278 -6.58 18.97 -21.67
CA TRP A 278 -7.38 17.84 -22.09
C TRP A 278 -8.81 18.29 -22.40
N THR A 279 -9.52 17.54 -23.23
CA THR A 279 -10.82 17.95 -23.76
C THR A 279 -11.92 16.99 -23.32
N LEU A 280 -13.06 17.53 -22.89
CA LEU A 280 -14.33 16.81 -22.79
C LEU A 280 -15.16 17.14 -24.03
N ASP A 281 -15.42 16.15 -24.88
CA ASP A 281 -16.32 16.31 -26.03
C ASP A 281 -17.73 15.88 -25.65
N GLY A 282 -18.60 16.83 -25.31
CA GLY A 282 -19.99 16.58 -24.96
C GLY A 282 -20.84 15.97 -26.09
N LYS A 283 -20.37 15.98 -27.34
CA LYS A 283 -21.08 15.31 -28.46
C LYS A 283 -20.89 13.80 -28.45
N THR A 284 -19.69 13.36 -28.08
CA THR A 284 -19.30 11.94 -28.11
C THR A 284 -19.25 11.32 -26.72
N GLY A 285 -19.20 12.15 -25.67
CA GLY A 285 -19.02 11.72 -24.29
C GLY A 285 -17.62 11.16 -24.04
N GLN A 286 -16.61 11.61 -24.78
CA GLN A 286 -15.24 11.13 -24.67
C GLN A 286 -14.33 12.19 -24.07
N VAL A 287 -13.39 11.75 -23.22
CA VAL A 287 -12.24 12.53 -22.78
C VAL A 287 -11.08 12.32 -23.75
N ILE A 288 -10.72 13.39 -24.45
CA ILE A 288 -9.57 13.42 -25.36
C ILE A 288 -8.34 13.86 -24.58
N LYS A 289 -7.42 12.92 -24.41
CA LYS A 289 -6.13 13.10 -23.72
C LYS A 289 -5.17 13.93 -24.58
N PRO A 290 -4.21 14.66 -23.97
CA PRO A 290 -3.16 15.34 -24.72
C PRO A 290 -2.33 14.33 -25.51
N GLU A 291 -2.08 14.61 -26.79
CA GLU A 291 -1.04 13.93 -27.56
C GLU A 291 0.33 14.37 -27.02
N ASN A 292 0.88 13.58 -26.09
CA ASN A 292 2.23 13.67 -25.55
C ASN A 292 2.56 15.00 -24.81
N PRO A 293 2.49 15.07 -23.47
CA PRO A 293 3.14 16.16 -22.75
C PRO A 293 4.64 16.06 -23.03
N GLU A 294 5.22 17.09 -23.65
CA GLU A 294 6.64 17.15 -24.02
C GLU A 294 7.48 16.71 -22.80
N GLN A 295 8.09 15.52 -22.88
CA GLN A 295 9.05 15.08 -21.88
C GLN A 295 10.29 15.96 -22.01
N PRO A 296 10.91 16.39 -20.89
CA PRO A 296 12.08 17.25 -20.94
C PRO A 296 13.21 16.55 -21.71
N GLU A 297 13.83 17.26 -22.65
CA GLU A 297 15.14 16.87 -23.15
C GLU A 297 16.09 16.82 -21.96
N THR A 298 16.83 15.72 -21.86
CA THR A 298 17.82 15.51 -20.81
C THR A 298 18.88 16.61 -20.96
N PRO A 299 19.14 17.46 -19.95
CA PRO A 299 20.25 18.41 -20.05
C PRO A 299 21.54 17.61 -20.26
N GLU A 300 22.28 17.92 -21.33
CA GLU A 300 23.59 17.29 -21.56
C GLU A 300 24.46 17.45 -20.31
N GLU A 301 25.06 16.34 -19.88
CA GLU A 301 26.00 16.29 -18.76
C GLU A 301 27.06 17.40 -18.91
N PRO A 302 27.27 18.26 -17.89
CA PRO A 302 28.35 19.24 -17.94
C PRO A 302 29.68 18.47 -17.97
N LYS A 303 30.42 18.59 -19.08
CA LYS A 303 31.77 18.04 -19.19
C LYS A 303 32.64 18.65 -18.11
N ILE A 304 33.04 17.84 -17.14
CA ILE A 304 33.99 18.17 -16.08
C ILE A 304 35.35 18.46 -16.76
N PRO A 305 35.92 19.68 -16.64
CA PRO A 305 37.30 19.90 -17.05
C PRO A 305 38.24 19.23 -16.05
N ASP A 306 39.23 18.49 -16.56
CA ASP A 306 40.28 17.87 -15.74
C ASP A 306 41.03 18.92 -14.89
N GLU A 307 41.29 18.55 -13.63
CA GLU A 307 42.07 19.31 -12.63
C GLU A 307 43.36 19.90 -13.22
N PRO A 308 43.73 21.11 -12.75
CA PRO A 308 45.13 21.37 -12.49
C PRO A 308 45.38 21.68 -11.01
N ASP A 309 46.43 21.03 -10.51
CA ASP A 309 47.09 21.26 -9.22
C ASP A 309 47.20 22.75 -8.84
N ASN A 310 46.78 23.07 -7.63
CA ASN A 310 47.15 24.31 -6.94
C ASN A 310 48.65 24.23 -6.54
N PRO A 311 49.44 25.31 -6.67
CA PRO A 311 49.53 26.22 -5.53
C PRO A 311 49.70 27.70 -5.91
N GLY A 312 48.85 28.54 -5.33
CA GLY A 312 49.26 29.82 -4.79
C GLY A 312 48.91 31.06 -5.62
N GLY A 313 48.06 31.90 -5.03
CA GLY A 313 47.77 33.26 -5.51
C GLY A 313 46.45 33.74 -4.93
N TYR A 314 46.51 34.41 -3.79
CA TYR A 314 45.38 35.16 -3.23
C TYR A 314 45.18 36.42 -4.09
N GLU A 315 44.19 36.39 -4.97
CA GLU A 315 43.52 37.61 -5.41
C GLU A 315 42.12 37.60 -4.80
N GLU A 316 41.87 38.55 -3.89
CA GLU A 316 40.54 38.82 -3.36
C GLU A 316 39.63 39.28 -4.50
N PRO A 317 38.47 38.64 -4.73
CA PRO A 317 37.40 39.25 -5.51
C PRO A 317 36.59 40.18 -4.60
N ASP A 318 36.35 41.36 -5.15
CA ASP A 318 35.48 42.46 -4.73
C ASP A 318 34.15 41.99 -4.07
N PRO A 319 33.75 42.52 -2.89
CA PRO A 319 32.48 42.16 -2.26
C PRO A 319 31.31 42.90 -2.94
N GLY A 320 30.85 42.36 -4.06
CA GLY A 320 29.62 42.79 -4.72
C GLY A 320 28.77 41.57 -5.11
N ASP A 321 27.55 41.52 -4.58
CA ASP A 321 26.43 40.69 -5.02
C ASP A 321 26.53 39.17 -4.76
N ALA A 322 26.32 38.78 -3.50
CA ALA A 322 26.00 37.40 -3.13
C ALA A 322 24.57 37.34 -2.55
N ASP A 323 23.57 37.40 -3.43
CA ASP A 323 22.16 37.17 -3.08
C ASP A 323 21.87 35.65 -3.01
N GLY A 324 22.55 34.97 -2.09
CA GLY A 324 22.42 33.52 -1.91
C GLY A 324 21.56 33.14 -0.71
N MET A 325 20.60 32.26 -0.95
CA MET A 325 19.75 31.61 0.04
C MET A 325 20.57 31.00 1.20
N THR A 326 20.15 31.23 2.45
CA THR A 326 20.85 30.70 3.63
C THR A 326 20.64 29.19 3.76
N ARG A 327 21.58 28.46 4.40
CA ARG A 327 21.46 27.01 4.64
C ARG A 327 20.16 26.61 5.35
N GLU A 328 19.69 27.45 6.27
CA GLU A 328 18.48 27.21 7.03
C GLU A 328 17.22 27.38 6.15
N GLU A 329 17.21 28.40 5.30
CA GLU A 329 16.12 28.63 4.34
C GLU A 329 16.06 27.53 3.27
N GLN A 330 17.21 27.09 2.76
CA GLN A 330 17.28 25.99 1.80
C GLN A 330 16.80 24.66 2.41
N ALA A 331 17.20 24.35 3.65
CA ALA A 331 16.75 23.15 4.35
C ALA A 331 15.23 23.17 4.58
N LYS A 332 14.68 24.34 4.92
CA LYS A 332 13.24 24.53 5.09
C LYS A 332 12.47 24.33 3.77
N GLN A 333 12.94 24.91 2.66
CA GLN A 333 12.34 24.72 1.35
C GLN A 333 12.40 23.27 0.87
N ILE A 334 13.51 22.57 1.12
CA ILE A 334 13.64 21.14 0.86
C ILE A 334 12.59 20.35 1.65
N GLN A 335 12.46 20.63 2.95
CA GLN A 335 11.49 19.94 3.81
C GLN A 335 10.04 20.21 3.37
N GLU A 336 9.70 21.45 3.02
CA GLU A 336 8.37 21.83 2.52
C GLU A 336 8.04 21.12 1.21
N LYS A 337 8.98 21.06 0.26
CA LYS A 337 8.79 20.31 -1.00
C LYS A 337 8.68 18.80 -0.78
N GLU A 338 9.50 18.22 0.08
CA GLU A 338 9.40 16.79 0.42
C GLU A 338 8.06 16.45 1.07
N GLN A 339 7.52 17.33 1.92
CA GLN A 339 6.19 17.16 2.49
C GLN A 339 5.11 17.28 1.42
N LYS A 340 5.19 18.28 0.53
CA LYS A 340 4.24 18.45 -0.58
C LYS A 340 4.21 17.24 -1.51
N ILE A 341 5.35 16.63 -1.82
CA ILE A 341 5.42 15.39 -2.61
C ILE A 341 4.71 14.23 -1.90
N LYS A 342 4.89 14.09 -0.57
CA LYS A 342 4.20 13.04 0.21
C LYS A 342 2.69 13.24 0.21
N ASP A 343 2.23 14.48 0.35
CA ASP A 343 0.80 14.81 0.34
C ASP A 343 0.18 14.49 -1.03
N LEU A 344 0.86 14.85 -2.13
CA LEU A 344 0.45 14.48 -3.50
C LEU A 344 0.45 12.97 -3.73
N ASP A 345 1.42 12.22 -3.17
CA ASP A 345 1.45 10.75 -3.25
C ASP A 345 0.24 10.11 -2.51
N LEU A 346 -0.23 10.71 -1.42
CA LEU A 346 -1.44 10.25 -0.70
C LEU A 346 -2.71 10.56 -1.50
N GLU A 347 -2.78 11.74 -2.10
CA GLU A 347 -3.87 12.15 -2.99
C GLU A 347 -3.97 11.20 -4.19
N LYS A 348 -2.84 10.92 -4.86
CA LYS A 348 -2.75 9.95 -5.96
C LYS A 348 -3.28 8.57 -5.56
N ARG A 349 -2.88 8.06 -4.39
CA ARG A 349 -3.35 6.76 -3.89
C ARG A 349 -4.86 6.76 -3.65
N THR A 350 -5.40 7.84 -3.09
CA THR A 350 -6.84 8.00 -2.88
C THR A 350 -7.59 7.98 -4.22
N ALA A 351 -7.15 8.79 -5.19
CA ALA A 351 -7.74 8.84 -6.52
C ALA A 351 -7.66 7.48 -7.24
N GLN A 352 -6.57 6.72 -7.08
CA GLN A 352 -6.43 5.36 -7.62
C GLN A 352 -7.43 4.36 -7.01
N LEU A 353 -7.74 4.48 -5.71
CA LEU A 353 -8.75 3.65 -5.06
C LEU A 353 -10.16 3.97 -5.57
N GLU A 354 -10.47 5.25 -5.81
CA GLU A 354 -11.72 5.67 -6.41
C GLU A 354 -11.84 5.22 -7.86
N LEU A 355 -10.77 5.34 -8.66
CA LEU A 355 -10.72 4.81 -10.02
C LEU A 355 -11.03 3.32 -10.04
N LYS A 356 -10.47 2.55 -9.11
CA LYS A 356 -10.73 1.11 -8.99
C LYS A 356 -12.21 0.80 -8.72
N LYS A 357 -12.90 1.64 -7.95
CA LYS A 357 -14.36 1.50 -7.72
C LYS A 357 -15.15 1.82 -8.99
N LEU A 358 -14.76 2.86 -9.72
CA LEU A 358 -15.38 3.22 -11.00
C LEU A 358 -15.16 2.14 -12.06
N ASP A 359 -13.95 1.57 -12.15
CA ASP A 359 -13.63 0.44 -13.04
C ASP A 359 -14.59 -0.74 -12.79
N LYS A 360 -14.86 -1.08 -11.52
CA LYS A 360 -15.85 -2.11 -11.19
C LYS A 360 -17.25 -1.72 -11.68
N LYS A 361 -17.69 -0.48 -11.42
CA LYS A 361 -19.02 0.01 -11.84
C LYS A 361 -19.20 -0.03 -13.36
N VAL A 362 -18.18 0.35 -14.13
CA VAL A 362 -18.20 0.37 -15.60
C VAL A 362 -18.13 -1.05 -16.17
N ASN A 363 -17.23 -1.89 -15.67
CA ASN A 363 -17.09 -3.28 -16.13
C ASN A 363 -18.34 -4.12 -15.84
N ASN A 364 -19.05 -3.79 -14.76
CA ASN A 364 -20.28 -4.47 -14.35
C ASN A 364 -21.55 -3.93 -15.02
N GLY A 365 -21.41 -3.04 -16.02
CA GLY A 365 -22.53 -2.44 -16.74
C GLY A 365 -23.37 -3.42 -17.56
N VAL A 366 -22.90 -4.66 -17.79
CA VAL A 366 -23.65 -5.70 -18.49
C VAL A 366 -23.74 -6.94 -17.61
N VAL A 367 -24.95 -7.25 -17.15
CA VAL A 367 -25.19 -8.48 -16.38
C VAL A 367 -25.47 -9.62 -17.35
N LYS A 368 -24.71 -10.70 -17.19
CA LYS A 368 -24.82 -11.92 -17.97
C LYS A 368 -25.52 -13.02 -17.18
N SER A 369 -26.00 -14.03 -17.88
CA SER A 369 -26.62 -15.18 -17.26
C SER A 369 -25.58 -16.06 -16.60
N THR A 370 -25.82 -16.44 -15.35
CA THR A 370 -24.92 -17.26 -14.52
C THR A 370 -25.35 -18.72 -14.48
N VAL A 371 -26.54 -18.99 -15.01
CA VAL A 371 -27.20 -20.29 -15.04
C VAL A 371 -27.73 -20.56 -16.45
N GLU A 372 -27.58 -21.79 -16.93
CA GLU A 372 -28.29 -22.20 -18.15
C GLU A 372 -29.74 -22.51 -17.78
N GLY A 373 -30.71 -21.83 -18.39
CA GLY A 373 -32.08 -21.86 -17.90
C GLY A 373 -33.14 -21.22 -18.80
N THR A 374 -34.32 -21.02 -18.23
CA THR A 374 -35.43 -20.29 -18.85
C THR A 374 -35.73 -19.03 -18.05
N VAL A 375 -35.88 -17.91 -18.74
CA VAL A 375 -36.27 -16.62 -18.13
C VAL A 375 -37.70 -16.74 -17.63
N LYS A 376 -37.88 -16.65 -16.32
CA LYS A 376 -39.18 -16.76 -15.64
C LYS A 376 -39.98 -15.47 -15.78
N SER A 377 -39.36 -14.33 -15.47
CA SER A 377 -40.00 -13.03 -15.53
C SER A 377 -39.02 -11.93 -15.90
N VAL A 378 -39.55 -10.91 -16.58
CA VAL A 378 -38.89 -9.64 -16.86
C VAL A 378 -39.89 -8.56 -16.48
N LEU A 379 -39.53 -7.67 -15.56
CA LEU A 379 -40.36 -6.56 -15.08
C LEU A 379 -39.77 -5.23 -15.56
N ASP A 380 -40.62 -4.21 -15.61
CA ASP A 380 -40.17 -2.83 -15.74
C ASP A 380 -39.43 -2.39 -14.47
N GLU A 381 -38.46 -1.49 -14.60
CA GLU A 381 -37.63 -1.02 -13.48
C GLU A 381 -38.47 -0.37 -12.36
N GLU A 382 -39.49 0.42 -12.72
CA GLU A 382 -40.38 1.10 -11.76
C GLU A 382 -41.28 0.08 -11.04
N GLU A 383 -41.78 -0.92 -11.77
CA GLU A 383 -42.62 -1.99 -11.21
C GLU A 383 -41.80 -2.88 -10.26
N ALA A 384 -40.61 -3.29 -10.68
CA ALA A 384 -39.68 -4.08 -9.87
C ALA A 384 -39.33 -3.35 -8.56
N LYS A 385 -39.09 -2.04 -8.63
CA LYS A 385 -38.80 -1.19 -7.46
C LYS A 385 -40.00 -1.07 -6.53
N LEU A 386 -41.19 -0.80 -7.07
CA LEU A 386 -42.42 -0.65 -6.29
C LEU A 386 -42.80 -1.94 -5.54
N GLU A 387 -42.63 -3.09 -6.18
CA GLU A 387 -43.00 -4.39 -5.64
C GLU A 387 -41.85 -5.10 -4.90
N ASN A 388 -40.66 -4.50 -4.87
CA ASN A 388 -39.42 -5.10 -4.36
C ASN A 388 -39.15 -6.50 -4.95
N LYS A 389 -39.29 -6.60 -6.27
CA LYS A 389 -39.10 -7.83 -7.06
C LYS A 389 -37.87 -7.71 -7.97
N PRO A 390 -37.27 -8.84 -8.37
CA PRO A 390 -36.21 -8.79 -9.36
C PRO A 390 -36.73 -8.30 -10.72
N VAL A 391 -35.96 -7.45 -11.38
CA VAL A 391 -36.18 -6.98 -12.75
C VAL A 391 -36.12 -8.17 -13.72
N ILE A 392 -35.18 -9.08 -13.53
CA ILE A 392 -35.06 -10.31 -14.32
C ILE A 392 -34.91 -11.49 -13.38
N SER A 393 -35.70 -12.55 -13.58
CA SER A 393 -35.54 -13.83 -12.88
C SER A 393 -35.34 -14.94 -13.91
N VAL A 394 -34.23 -15.68 -13.80
CA VAL A 394 -33.90 -16.82 -14.65
C VAL A 394 -33.93 -18.09 -13.81
N THR A 395 -34.72 -19.08 -14.23
CA THR A 395 -34.74 -20.41 -13.61
C THR A 395 -33.78 -21.34 -14.33
N GLY A 396 -32.71 -21.76 -13.66
CA GLY A 396 -31.70 -22.68 -14.16
C GLY A 396 -32.21 -24.11 -14.35
N LYS A 397 -31.61 -24.84 -15.29
CA LYS A 397 -31.81 -26.29 -15.50
C LYS A 397 -31.28 -27.08 -14.31
N ASN A 398 -31.76 -28.32 -14.18
CA ASN A 398 -31.32 -29.25 -13.14
C ASN A 398 -29.79 -29.39 -13.10
N GLY A 399 -29.20 -29.00 -11.98
CA GLY A 399 -27.77 -29.04 -11.64
C GLY A 399 -27.60 -28.71 -10.15
N CYS A 400 -26.43 -29.04 -9.58
CA CYS A 400 -26.09 -28.73 -8.20
C CYS A 400 -25.33 -27.41 -8.16
N TYR A 401 -26.00 -26.36 -7.69
CA TYR A 401 -25.43 -25.02 -7.59
C TYR A 401 -25.20 -24.66 -6.13
N VAL A 402 -24.13 -23.92 -5.87
CA VAL A 402 -23.83 -23.33 -4.57
C VAL A 402 -23.54 -21.85 -4.75
N ILE A 403 -24.04 -21.04 -3.82
CA ILE A 403 -23.86 -19.59 -3.82
C ILE A 403 -23.00 -19.23 -2.61
N GLY A 404 -21.76 -18.82 -2.85
CA GLY A 404 -20.85 -18.29 -1.84
C GLY A 404 -20.75 -16.77 -1.91
N GLY A 405 -19.98 -16.16 -1.02
CA GLY A 405 -19.67 -14.73 -1.07
C GLY A 405 -18.16 -14.49 -1.04
N ILE A 406 -17.69 -13.47 -1.75
CA ILE A 406 -16.30 -12.98 -1.68
C ILE A 406 -16.28 -11.56 -1.09
N ALA A 407 -15.39 -11.32 -0.14
CA ALA A 407 -15.17 -10.01 0.46
C ALA A 407 -14.69 -9.01 -0.60
N GLU A 408 -15.16 -7.76 -0.53
CA GLU A 408 -14.81 -6.70 -1.49
C GLU A 408 -13.29 -6.51 -1.66
N SER A 409 -12.54 -6.65 -0.57
CA SER A 409 -11.06 -6.57 -0.52
C SER A 409 -10.37 -7.60 -1.41
N SER A 410 -11.02 -8.73 -1.66
CA SER A 410 -10.47 -9.87 -2.40
C SER A 410 -11.26 -10.20 -3.67
N TYR A 411 -12.22 -9.35 -4.04
CA TYR A 411 -13.05 -9.50 -5.24
C TYR A 411 -12.23 -9.83 -6.51
N ASP A 412 -11.13 -9.11 -6.75
CA ASP A 412 -10.32 -9.27 -7.97
C ASP A 412 -9.49 -10.58 -8.00
N LYS A 413 -9.41 -11.27 -6.86
CA LYS A 413 -8.69 -12.55 -6.75
C LYS A 413 -9.55 -13.72 -7.23
N LEU A 414 -10.87 -13.56 -7.25
CA LEU A 414 -11.82 -14.56 -7.72
C LEU A 414 -12.10 -14.32 -9.21
N LYS A 415 -12.12 -15.38 -10.02
CA LYS A 415 -12.38 -15.31 -11.46
C LYS A 415 -13.32 -16.42 -11.89
N GLU A 416 -14.13 -16.12 -12.90
CA GLU A 416 -14.91 -17.15 -13.60
C GLU A 416 -13.98 -18.24 -14.13
N GLY A 417 -14.42 -19.49 -14.04
CA GLY A 417 -13.62 -20.67 -14.39
C GLY A 417 -12.67 -21.15 -13.30
N MET A 418 -12.51 -20.44 -12.17
CA MET A 418 -11.76 -20.97 -11.02
C MET A 418 -12.49 -22.16 -10.40
N ASN A 419 -11.72 -23.15 -9.98
CA ASN A 419 -12.24 -24.29 -9.23
C ASN A 419 -12.26 -23.98 -7.73
N VAL A 420 -13.32 -24.43 -7.07
CA VAL A 420 -13.55 -24.30 -5.63
C VAL A 420 -13.97 -25.65 -5.08
N MET A 421 -13.73 -25.87 -3.81
CA MET A 421 -14.10 -27.11 -3.13
C MET A 421 -15.39 -26.90 -2.34
N VAL A 422 -16.37 -27.77 -2.55
CA VAL A 422 -17.66 -27.76 -1.87
C VAL A 422 -17.73 -28.97 -0.97
N THR A 423 -17.79 -28.77 0.35
CA THR A 423 -17.83 -29.87 1.32
C THR A 423 -19.22 -30.01 1.91
N SER A 424 -19.78 -31.21 1.77
CA SER A 424 -21.07 -31.61 2.33
C SER A 424 -20.99 -31.77 3.85
N TRP A 425 -21.91 -31.13 4.58
CA TRP A 425 -22.00 -31.34 6.03
C TRP A 425 -22.68 -32.65 6.42
N ASN A 426 -23.52 -33.22 5.53
CA ASN A 426 -24.20 -34.48 5.81
C ASN A 426 -23.27 -35.68 5.63
N THR A 427 -22.44 -35.64 4.59
CA THR A 427 -21.61 -36.78 4.18
C THR A 427 -20.13 -36.59 4.50
N GLY A 428 -19.67 -35.34 4.66
CA GLY A 428 -18.25 -35.01 4.80
C GLY A 428 -17.47 -35.07 3.49
N ASN A 429 -18.12 -35.46 2.38
CA ASN A 429 -17.47 -35.53 1.07
C ASN A 429 -17.25 -34.12 0.50
N SER A 430 -16.13 -33.95 -0.20
CA SER A 430 -15.80 -32.73 -0.92
C SER A 430 -15.91 -32.96 -2.42
N TYR A 431 -16.50 -31.98 -3.12
CA TYR A 431 -16.73 -32.00 -4.55
C TYR A 431 -16.09 -30.77 -5.18
N GLU A 432 -15.50 -30.96 -6.35
CA GLU A 432 -14.97 -29.85 -7.13
C GLU A 432 -16.14 -29.13 -7.83
N ALA A 433 -16.14 -27.80 -7.76
CA ALA A 433 -17.10 -26.95 -8.42
C ALA A 433 -16.39 -25.83 -9.17
N THR A 434 -16.95 -25.40 -10.29
CA THR A 434 -16.38 -24.31 -11.09
C THR A 434 -17.21 -23.06 -10.89
N ILE A 435 -16.55 -21.93 -10.61
CA ILE A 435 -17.20 -20.62 -10.55
C ILE A 435 -17.69 -20.24 -11.94
N THR A 436 -18.99 -20.07 -12.09
CA THR A 436 -19.61 -19.67 -13.36
C THR A 436 -19.99 -18.20 -13.40
N SER A 437 -20.04 -17.55 -12.23
CA SER A 437 -20.29 -16.11 -12.14
C SER A 437 -19.89 -15.53 -10.80
N ILE A 438 -19.51 -14.26 -10.83
CA ILE A 438 -19.37 -13.39 -9.68
C ILE A 438 -20.35 -12.22 -9.85
N GLY A 439 -21.11 -11.94 -8.80
CA GLY A 439 -22.08 -10.84 -8.73
C GLY A 439 -21.39 -9.48 -8.75
N ASN A 440 -22.12 -8.47 -9.20
CA ASN A 440 -21.62 -7.12 -9.41
C ASN A 440 -21.92 -6.13 -8.28
N SER A 441 -22.80 -6.50 -7.35
CA SER A 441 -23.19 -5.69 -6.21
C SER A 441 -23.18 -6.55 -4.94
N PRO A 442 -22.82 -5.98 -3.78
CA PRO A 442 -22.82 -6.72 -2.53
C PRO A 442 -24.25 -7.02 -2.07
N VAL A 443 -24.43 -8.13 -1.36
CA VAL A 443 -25.74 -8.55 -0.84
C VAL A 443 -25.80 -8.46 0.68
N GLU A 444 -26.86 -7.84 1.21
CA GLU A 444 -27.02 -7.72 2.66
C GLU A 444 -27.25 -9.06 3.39
N SER A 445 -27.67 -10.10 2.65
CA SER A 445 -27.87 -11.44 3.21
C SER A 445 -26.56 -12.12 3.62
N MET A 446 -25.42 -11.65 3.11
CA MET A 446 -24.08 -12.18 3.44
C MET A 446 -23.37 -11.15 4.32
N LYS A 447 -23.43 -11.35 5.63
CA LYS A 447 -22.73 -10.53 6.62
C LYS A 447 -21.83 -11.40 7.48
N SER A 448 -20.60 -10.96 7.66
CA SER A 448 -19.70 -11.56 8.65
C SER A 448 -20.09 -11.09 10.06
N SER A 449 -20.13 -12.02 11.00
CA SER A 449 -20.28 -11.69 12.43
C SER A 449 -19.04 -11.00 13.00
N GLU A 450 -17.88 -11.20 12.39
CA GLU A 450 -16.61 -10.64 12.83
C GLU A 450 -16.41 -9.21 12.33
N ASN A 451 -16.83 -8.94 11.10
CA ASN A 451 -16.79 -7.62 10.50
C ASN A 451 -18.13 -7.26 9.83
N PRO A 452 -19.06 -6.64 10.56
CA PRO A 452 -20.38 -6.25 10.05
C PRO A 452 -20.34 -5.22 8.91
N ASN A 453 -19.22 -4.50 8.77
CA ASN A 453 -19.00 -3.50 7.72
C ASN A 453 -18.39 -4.09 6.45
N MET A 454 -18.07 -5.39 6.45
CA MET A 454 -17.53 -6.07 5.28
C MET A 454 -18.65 -6.43 4.30
N SER A 455 -18.54 -5.90 3.09
CA SER A 455 -19.46 -6.19 1.99
C SER A 455 -19.02 -7.43 1.23
N TYR A 456 -19.95 -8.36 1.02
CA TYR A 456 -19.74 -9.60 0.26
C TYR A 456 -20.47 -9.56 -1.06
N TYR A 457 -19.76 -9.89 -2.14
CA TYR A 457 -20.31 -10.06 -3.46
C TYR A 457 -20.62 -11.54 -3.67
N PRO A 458 -21.86 -11.91 -4.06
CA PRO A 458 -22.23 -13.30 -4.22
C PRO A 458 -21.51 -13.88 -5.44
N PHE A 459 -21.09 -15.14 -5.40
CA PHE A 459 -20.64 -15.88 -6.59
C PHE A 459 -21.39 -17.21 -6.69
N THR A 460 -21.58 -17.69 -7.91
CA THR A 460 -22.21 -18.98 -8.19
C THR A 460 -21.15 -19.97 -8.64
N ALA A 461 -21.10 -21.13 -8.00
CA ALA A 461 -20.31 -22.27 -8.45
C ALA A 461 -21.20 -23.46 -8.78
N VAL A 462 -20.85 -24.16 -9.85
CA VAL A 462 -21.56 -25.34 -10.35
C VAL A 462 -20.72 -26.57 -10.03
N VAL A 463 -21.31 -27.49 -9.26
CA VAL A 463 -20.69 -28.79 -8.96
C VAL A 463 -20.82 -29.70 -10.18
N GLU A 464 -19.74 -30.39 -10.55
CA GLU A 464 -19.75 -31.31 -11.68
C GLU A 464 -20.79 -32.45 -11.51
N LYS A 465 -21.19 -33.08 -12.62
CA LYS A 465 -22.19 -34.16 -12.60
C LYS A 465 -21.68 -35.34 -11.77
N ASP A 466 -22.61 -35.97 -11.04
CA ASP A 466 -22.42 -37.14 -10.15
C ASP A 466 -22.10 -36.82 -8.67
N ALA A 467 -22.30 -35.59 -8.22
CA ALA A 467 -22.24 -35.26 -6.79
C ALA A 467 -23.45 -35.80 -6.02
N ASP A 468 -23.21 -36.52 -4.92
CA ASP A 468 -24.24 -36.95 -3.97
C ASP A 468 -24.56 -35.80 -3.00
N LEU A 469 -25.16 -34.75 -3.55
CA LEU A 469 -25.58 -33.55 -2.84
C LEU A 469 -27.09 -33.39 -2.94
N SER A 470 -27.75 -33.25 -1.79
CA SER A 470 -29.20 -33.07 -1.73
C SER A 470 -29.60 -31.60 -1.82
N SER A 471 -30.72 -31.30 -2.49
CA SER A 471 -31.25 -29.93 -2.50
C SER A 471 -31.56 -29.44 -1.09
N GLY A 472 -31.11 -28.24 -0.75
CA GLY A 472 -31.27 -27.62 0.57
C GLY A 472 -30.25 -28.07 1.61
N GLU A 473 -29.34 -28.98 1.26
CA GLU A 473 -28.23 -29.40 2.10
C GLU A 473 -27.26 -28.24 2.38
N GLY A 474 -26.77 -28.16 3.61
CA GLY A 474 -25.73 -27.22 4.00
C GLY A 474 -24.35 -27.69 3.55
N VAL A 475 -23.58 -26.78 2.98
CA VAL A 475 -22.21 -27.03 2.50
C VAL A 475 -21.29 -25.91 2.93
N SER A 476 -20.00 -26.21 3.05
CA SER A 476 -18.95 -25.19 3.11
C SER A 476 -18.25 -25.05 1.76
N ILE A 477 -17.91 -23.82 1.37
CA ILE A 477 -17.13 -23.53 0.17
C ILE A 477 -15.73 -23.10 0.58
N SER A 478 -14.71 -23.79 0.08
CA SER A 478 -13.32 -23.37 0.20
C SER A 478 -12.70 -22.99 -1.14
N VAL A 479 -11.94 -21.91 -1.13
CA VAL A 479 -11.18 -21.38 -2.26
C VAL A 479 -9.73 -21.23 -1.83
N ASP A 480 -8.83 -21.85 -2.58
CA ASP A 480 -7.40 -21.85 -2.27
C ASP A 480 -6.86 -20.42 -2.10
N GLY A 481 -6.24 -20.17 -0.94
CA GLY A 481 -5.64 -18.88 -0.61
C GLY A 481 -6.61 -17.75 -0.26
N LEU A 482 -7.93 -17.99 -0.28
CA LEU A 482 -8.97 -17.01 0.09
C LEU A 482 -9.84 -17.49 1.26
N SER A 483 -9.99 -18.81 1.43
CA SER A 483 -10.65 -19.38 2.59
C SER A 483 -9.69 -19.46 3.76
N GLY A 484 -10.22 -19.28 4.98
CA GLY A 484 -9.45 -19.32 6.21
C GLY A 484 -8.83 -20.69 6.56
N ASP A 485 -8.88 -21.64 5.64
CA ASP A 485 -8.23 -22.93 5.77
C ASP A 485 -6.85 -22.85 5.11
N SER A 486 -5.91 -22.33 5.89
CA SER A 486 -4.49 -22.38 5.55
C SER A 486 -3.98 -23.81 5.77
N GLY A 487 -4.38 -24.74 4.89
CA GLY A 487 -4.05 -26.17 4.98
C GLY A 487 -2.55 -26.51 5.02
N ASN A 488 -1.66 -25.52 5.03
CA ASN A 488 -0.23 -25.66 5.26
C ASN A 488 0.46 -24.50 6.00
N SER A 489 -0.26 -23.46 6.46
CA SER A 489 0.41 -22.34 7.16
C SER A 489 0.70 -22.73 8.61
N ILE A 490 1.95 -22.55 9.00
CA ILE A 490 2.43 -22.82 10.35
C ILE A 490 2.25 -21.54 11.16
N TYR A 491 1.47 -21.60 12.25
CA TYR A 491 1.34 -20.49 13.21
C TYR A 491 1.90 -20.93 14.55
N LEU A 492 3.01 -20.32 14.97
CA LEU A 492 3.62 -20.61 16.26
C LEU A 492 3.36 -19.47 17.23
N GLU A 493 2.98 -19.79 18.47
CA GLU A 493 2.92 -18.80 19.52
C GLU A 493 4.28 -18.09 19.65
N GLN A 494 4.26 -16.77 19.86
CA GLN A 494 5.45 -15.93 19.92
C GLN A 494 6.48 -16.45 20.94
N MET A 495 6.04 -17.18 21.97
CA MET A 495 6.93 -17.80 22.95
C MET A 495 7.89 -18.86 22.38
N PHE A 496 7.60 -19.46 21.23
CA PHE A 496 8.49 -20.44 20.59
C PHE A 496 9.55 -19.79 19.70
N ILE A 497 9.40 -18.50 19.38
CA ILE A 497 10.25 -17.76 18.45
C ILE A 497 11.21 -16.88 19.26
N ARG A 498 12.48 -16.87 18.86
CA ARG A 498 13.51 -16.00 19.42
C ARG A 498 14.11 -15.11 18.35
N GLU A 499 14.60 -13.96 18.78
CA GLU A 499 15.26 -12.99 17.93
C GLU A 499 16.77 -13.04 18.14
N ASP A 500 17.51 -12.95 17.05
CA ASP A 500 18.97 -12.85 16.97
C ASP A 500 19.31 -11.69 16.03
N GLY A 501 19.30 -10.47 16.59
CA GLY A 501 19.33 -9.22 15.82
C GLY A 501 18.03 -9.03 15.04
N ASN A 502 18.12 -8.80 13.73
CA ASN A 502 16.95 -8.65 12.84
C ASN A 502 16.42 -9.99 12.28
N ARG A 503 16.86 -11.13 12.81
CA ARG A 503 16.44 -12.45 12.32
C ARG A 503 15.76 -13.24 13.42
N SER A 504 14.64 -13.88 13.07
CA SER A 504 13.90 -14.75 13.97
C SER A 504 14.31 -16.21 13.79
N TYR A 505 14.32 -16.99 14.87
CA TYR A 505 14.69 -18.40 14.86
C TYR A 505 13.92 -19.21 15.90
N VAL A 506 13.78 -20.51 15.65
CA VAL A 506 13.30 -21.50 16.62
C VAL A 506 14.40 -22.51 16.94
N TYR A 507 14.28 -23.21 18.07
CA TYR A 507 15.12 -24.38 18.33
C TYR A 507 14.44 -25.62 17.78
N LYS A 508 15.06 -26.25 16.78
CA LYS A 508 14.56 -27.44 16.08
C LYS A 508 15.44 -28.65 16.38
N LYS A 509 14.88 -29.86 16.35
CA LYS A 509 15.64 -31.10 16.36
C LYS A 509 16.35 -31.28 15.01
N GLY A 510 17.65 -31.07 15.03
CA GLY A 510 18.55 -31.30 13.92
C GLY A 510 19.12 -32.71 13.86
N LYS A 511 20.21 -32.84 13.10
CA LYS A 511 20.88 -34.13 12.84
C LYS A 511 21.33 -34.82 14.13
N HIS A 512 21.24 -36.15 14.14
CA HIS A 512 21.58 -36.99 15.29
C HIS A 512 20.77 -36.71 16.58
N GLY A 513 19.56 -36.13 16.46
CA GLY A 513 18.68 -35.89 17.60
C GLY A 513 19.23 -34.82 18.55
N ARG A 514 19.80 -33.75 17.98
CA ARG A 514 20.37 -32.62 18.72
C ARG A 514 19.71 -31.32 18.30
N LEU A 515 19.54 -30.39 19.22
CA LEU A 515 18.98 -29.07 18.92
C LEU A 515 19.89 -28.27 17.99
N GLU A 516 19.30 -27.65 16.99
CA GLU A 516 19.92 -26.66 16.13
C GLU A 516 19.03 -25.41 16.07
N LYS A 517 19.64 -24.26 15.74
CA LYS A 517 18.88 -23.05 15.45
C LYS A 517 18.37 -23.14 14.02
N GLN A 518 17.07 -23.03 13.86
CA GLN A 518 16.42 -22.91 12.56
C GLN A 518 15.90 -21.48 12.42
N TYR A 519 16.51 -20.70 11.52
CA TYR A 519 16.01 -19.37 11.19
C TYR A 519 14.70 -19.50 10.42
N VAL A 520 13.77 -18.59 10.72
CA VAL A 520 12.42 -18.55 10.17
C VAL A 520 12.07 -17.15 9.73
N GLU A 521 11.24 -17.05 8.70
CA GLU A 521 10.66 -15.80 8.25
C GLU A 521 9.26 -15.67 8.84
N GLY A 522 9.06 -14.62 9.65
CA GLY A 522 7.78 -14.31 10.29
C GLY A 522 6.91 -13.46 9.37
N GLY A 523 5.65 -13.86 9.22
CA GLY A 523 4.60 -13.13 8.51
C GLY A 523 3.71 -12.36 9.49
N LYS A 524 2.40 -12.54 9.35
CA LYS A 524 1.40 -11.83 10.17
C LYS A 524 1.48 -12.25 11.65
N ASN A 525 1.34 -11.29 12.56
CA ASN A 525 1.10 -11.55 13.98
C ASN A 525 -0.41 -11.51 14.24
N MET A 526 -0.96 -12.60 14.76
CA MET A 526 -2.38 -12.77 15.05
C MET A 526 -2.54 -13.27 16.49
N TYR A 527 -3.08 -12.41 17.37
CA TYR A 527 -3.40 -12.74 18.76
C TYR A 527 -2.26 -13.43 19.54
N GLY A 528 -1.00 -13.03 19.31
CA GLY A 528 0.17 -13.58 19.99
C GLY A 528 0.79 -14.82 19.33
N SER A 529 0.27 -15.24 18.17
CA SER A 529 0.90 -16.22 17.28
C SER A 529 1.44 -15.56 16.02
N ILE A 530 2.57 -16.05 15.52
CA ILE A 530 3.26 -15.52 14.35
C ILE A 530 3.20 -16.57 13.24
N GLU A 531 2.75 -16.14 12.06
CA GLU A 531 2.81 -16.94 10.83
C GLU A 531 4.27 -17.23 10.46
N ILE A 532 4.61 -18.48 10.20
CA ILE A 532 5.91 -18.89 9.68
C ILE A 532 5.80 -19.08 8.18
N VAL A 533 6.30 -18.09 7.44
CA VAL A 533 6.26 -18.05 5.97
C VAL A 533 7.29 -19.01 5.37
N SER A 534 8.45 -19.14 6.01
CA SER A 534 9.51 -20.04 5.56
C SER A 534 10.42 -20.51 6.72
N GLY A 535 11.07 -21.65 6.54
CA GLY A 535 12.08 -22.18 7.47
C GLY A 535 11.62 -23.35 8.36
N LEU A 536 10.35 -23.74 8.33
CA LEU A 536 9.83 -24.92 9.04
C LEU A 536 8.85 -25.72 8.18
N THR A 537 8.72 -26.99 8.51
CA THR A 537 7.70 -27.90 7.97
C THR A 537 6.89 -28.51 9.12
N MET A 538 5.69 -29.05 8.82
CA MET A 538 4.82 -29.68 9.83
C MET A 538 5.45 -30.89 10.52
N GLU A 539 6.37 -31.59 9.84
CA GLU A 539 7.10 -32.75 10.35
C GLU A 539 8.27 -32.37 11.28
N ASP A 540 8.71 -31.11 11.24
CA ASP A 540 9.81 -30.66 12.08
C ASP A 540 9.45 -30.72 13.55
N GLU A 541 10.41 -31.01 14.41
CA GLU A 541 10.18 -31.04 15.86
C GLU A 541 10.87 -29.85 16.52
N ILE A 542 10.10 -28.97 17.17
CA ILE A 542 10.61 -27.76 17.83
C ILE A 542 10.65 -27.93 19.35
N ALA A 543 11.52 -27.18 20.02
CA ALA A 543 11.62 -27.11 21.48
C ALA A 543 11.10 -25.77 22.00
N PHE A 544 10.61 -25.78 23.25
CA PHE A 544 10.40 -24.55 23.98
C PHE A 544 11.75 -23.85 24.20
N PRO A 545 11.94 -22.60 23.74
CA PRO A 545 13.27 -22.01 23.60
C PRO A 545 13.86 -21.48 24.91
N TYR A 546 13.16 -21.66 26.03
CA TYR A 546 13.57 -21.21 27.36
C TYR A 546 13.94 -22.40 28.26
N GLY A 547 15.02 -22.24 29.03
CA GLY A 547 15.47 -23.22 30.01
C GLY A 547 16.99 -23.36 30.03
N ARG A 548 17.56 -23.71 31.19
CA ARG A 548 19.03 -23.76 31.39
C ARG A 548 19.76 -24.77 30.51
N ASN A 549 19.04 -25.74 29.94
CA ASN A 549 19.59 -26.82 29.12
C ASN A 549 19.28 -26.66 27.63
N VAL A 550 18.56 -25.58 27.23
CA VAL A 550 18.16 -25.34 25.85
C VAL A 550 19.23 -24.51 25.16
N LYS A 551 20.09 -25.20 24.41
CA LYS A 551 21.19 -24.62 23.63
C LYS A 551 21.47 -25.49 22.42
N GLU A 552 22.13 -24.91 21.43
CA GLU A 552 22.58 -25.64 20.25
C GLU A 552 23.47 -26.84 20.63
N GLY A 553 23.22 -27.97 19.96
CA GLY A 553 23.86 -29.25 20.22
C GLY A 553 23.27 -30.08 21.38
N ALA A 554 22.32 -29.55 22.16
CA ALA A 554 21.70 -30.29 23.27
C ALA A 554 20.93 -31.52 22.77
N LYS A 555 20.96 -32.64 23.51
CA LYS A 555 20.20 -33.84 23.14
C LYS A 555 18.70 -33.59 23.22
N THR A 556 17.93 -34.15 22.29
CA THR A 556 16.47 -34.00 22.26
C THR A 556 15.75 -35.25 22.74
N LYS A 557 14.53 -35.09 23.26
CA LYS A 557 13.56 -36.16 23.50
C LYS A 557 12.22 -35.75 22.89
N THR A 558 11.73 -36.53 21.94
CA THR A 558 10.41 -36.32 21.32
C THR A 558 9.29 -36.54 22.33
N VAL A 559 8.30 -35.65 22.33
CA VAL A 559 7.03 -35.72 23.07
C VAL A 559 5.88 -35.35 22.12
N GLU A 560 4.65 -35.73 22.47
CA GLU A 560 3.47 -35.45 21.63
C GLU A 560 3.09 -33.97 21.63
N SER A 561 3.30 -33.27 22.75
CA SER A 561 3.01 -31.84 22.89
C SER A 561 3.95 -31.18 23.91
N LEU A 562 4.26 -29.90 23.73
CA LEU A 562 4.95 -29.06 24.72
C LEU A 562 3.98 -28.29 25.63
N TYR A 563 2.67 -28.37 25.39
CA TYR A 563 1.64 -27.78 26.24
C TYR A 563 1.30 -28.62 27.47
N ASP A 564 1.78 -29.87 27.52
CA ASP A 564 1.60 -30.76 28.67
C ASP A 564 2.51 -30.35 29.83
N TYR A 565 1.93 -29.59 30.76
CA TYR A 565 2.52 -29.30 32.06
C TYR A 565 2.27 -30.48 33.02
N ASN A 566 3.19 -31.44 33.04
CA ASN A 566 3.41 -32.35 34.17
C ASN A 566 4.81 -32.14 34.76
#